data_AF-A0A3D2G622-F1
#
_entry.id   AF-A0A3D2G622-F1
#
_cell.length_a   1.000
_cell.length_b   1.000
_cell.length_c   1.000
_cell.angle_alpha   90.00
_cell.angle_beta   90.00
_cell.angle_gamma   90.00
#
_symmetry.space_group_name_H-M   'P 1'
#
loop_
_entity.id
_entity.type
_entity.pdbx_description
1 polymer ?
#
loop_
_entity_poly.entity_id
_entity_poly.type
_entity_poly.pdbx_seq_one_letter_code
_entity_poly.pdbx_strand_id
1 'polypeptide(L)' 'CNKTQDQVRKLIAGPAGVYICDECVDICADIIEEEYEDEPVGDSVDINLLKPVEIKDFLDDYVIGQ' A
#
# COMPACT_ATOMS: atom_id res chain seq x y z
N CYS A 1 -6.75 21.63 10.43
CA CYS A 1 -6.31 21.77 11.85
C CYS A 1 -6.52 23.18 12.46
N ASN A 2 -7.04 24.19 11.74
CA ASN A 2 -7.20 25.58 12.24
C ASN A 2 -5.92 26.27 12.75
N LYS A 3 -4.74 25.77 12.38
CA LYS A 3 -3.48 26.41 12.71
C LYS A 3 -3.17 27.55 11.74
N THR A 4 -2.54 28.61 12.24
CA THR A 4 -2.03 29.71 11.42
C THR A 4 -0.69 29.31 10.78
N GLN A 5 -0.23 30.09 9.80
CA GLN A 5 1.04 29.85 9.11
C GLN A 5 2.25 29.82 10.07
N ASP A 6 2.22 30.61 11.15
CA ASP A 6 3.30 30.66 12.15
C ASP A 6 3.33 29.42 13.07
N GLN A 7 2.24 28.68 13.14
CA GLN A 7 2.09 27.51 14.01
C GLN A 7 2.49 26.19 13.34
N VAL A 8 2.83 26.22 12.05
CA VAL A 8 3.15 25.04 11.25
C VAL A 8 4.51 25.20 10.60
N ARG A 9 5.26 24.09 10.46
CA ARG A 9 6.60 24.16 9.88
C ARG A 9 6.52 24.35 8.37
N LYS A 10 5.51 23.78 7.72
CA LYS A 10 5.25 23.95 6.30
C LYS A 10 3.75 24.14 6.06
N LEU A 11 3.43 25.10 5.20
CA LEU A 11 2.08 25.31 4.69
C LEU A 11 2.14 25.22 3.16
N ILE A 12 1.35 24.31 2.59
CA ILE A 12 1.29 24.03 1.16
C ILE A 12 0.02 24.70 0.62
N ALA A 13 0.19 25.51 -0.42
CA ALA A 13 -0.91 26.16 -1.13
C ALA A 13 -1.29 25.35 -2.37
N GLY A 14 -2.57 25.01 -2.50
CA GLY A 14 -3.15 24.33 -3.63
C GLY A 14 -3.86 25.28 -4.60
N PRO A 15 -4.29 24.76 -5.76
CA PRO A 15 -5.17 25.50 -6.67
C PRO A 15 -6.49 25.86 -5.97
N ALA A 16 -7.17 26.89 -6.48
CA ALA A 16 -8.43 27.40 -5.94
C ALA A 16 -8.37 27.94 -4.49
N GLY A 17 -7.19 28.31 -4.00
CA GLY A 17 -7.05 28.95 -2.68
C GLY A 17 -7.21 27.97 -1.51
N VAL A 18 -6.91 26.70 -1.73
CA VAL A 18 -6.89 25.66 -0.69
C VAL A 18 -5.52 25.63 -0.02
N TYR A 19 -5.47 25.34 1.28
CA TYR A 19 -4.23 25.26 2.05
C TYR A 19 -4.22 24.00 2.93
N ILE A 20 -3.05 23.37 3.05
CA ILE A 20 -2.84 22.22 3.92
C ILE A 20 -1.47 22.33 4.61
N CYS A 21 -1.37 21.96 5.89
CA CYS A 21 -0.10 21.98 6.63
C CYS A 21 0.53 20.59 6.70
N ASP A 22 1.80 20.53 7.08
CA ASP A 22 2.56 19.29 7.25
C ASP A 22 1.85 18.27 8.16
N GLU A 23 1.42 18.69 9.35
CA GLU A 23 0.73 17.78 10.27
C GLU A 23 -0.58 17.22 9.71
N CYS A 24 -1.33 18.00 8.92
CA CYS A 24 -2.55 17.50 8.29
C CYS A 24 -2.24 16.52 7.17
N VAL A 25 -1.11 16.67 6.48
CA VAL A 25 -0.66 15.70 5.48
C VAL A 25 -0.33 14.38 6.17
N ASP A 26 0.39 14.41 7.29
CA ASP A 26 0.74 13.19 8.04
C ASP A 26 -0.51 12.45 8.51
N ILE A 27 -1.45 13.14 9.15
CA ILE A 27 -2.72 12.53 9.60
C ILE A 27 -3.52 11.97 8.41
N CYS A 28 -3.58 12.70 7.29
CA CYS A 28 -4.27 12.20 6.10
C CYS A 28 -3.56 10.99 5.49
N ALA A 29 -2.22 10.93 5.54
CA ALA A 29 -1.47 9.77 5.07
C ALA A 29 -1.76 8.54 5.94
N ASP A 30 -1.77 8.69 7.26
CA ASP A 30 -2.10 7.61 8.20
C ASP A 30 -3.51 7.06 7.93
N ILE A 31 -4.51 7.94 7.76
CA ILE A 31 -5.90 7.53 7.45
C ILE A 31 -5.99 6.75 6.13
N ILE A 32 -5.23 7.18 5.13
CA ILE A 32 -5.20 6.52 3.81
C ILE A 32 -4.53 5.15 3.92
N GLU A 33 -3.42 5.03 4.66
CA GLU A 33 -2.72 3.76 4.88
C GLU A 33 -3.60 2.74 5.61
N GLU A 34 -4.32 3.16 6.66
CA GLU A 34 -5.28 2.31 7.37
C GLU A 34 -6.38 1.77 6.43
N GLU A 35 -6.89 2.59 5.51
CA GLU A 35 -7.91 2.17 4.54
C GLU A 35 -7.36 1.14 3.52
N TYR A 36 -6.08 1.23 3.15
CA TYR A 36 -5.41 0.23 2.30
C TYR A 36 -5.13 -1.09 3.00
N GLU A 37 -4.96 -1.10 4.33
CA GLU A 37 -4.80 -2.34 5.11
C GLU A 37 -6.13 -3.09 5.29
N ASP A 38 -7.25 -2.37 5.36
CA ASP A 38 -8.60 -2.93 5.52
C ASP A 38 -9.24 -3.40 4.19
N GLU A 39 -8.78 -2.90 3.04
CA GLU A 39 -9.07 -3.56 1.77
C GLU A 39 -8.29 -4.89 1.73
N PRO A 40 -8.96 -6.06 1.58
CA PRO A 40 -8.22 -7.29 1.36
C PRO A 40 -7.44 -7.08 0.08
N VAL A 41 -6.10 -7.01 0.20
CA VAL A 41 -5.18 -6.86 -0.91
C VAL A 41 -5.51 -7.94 -1.94
N GLY A 42 -6.37 -7.59 -2.89
CA GLY A 42 -6.60 -8.34 -4.10
C GLY A 42 -5.28 -8.28 -4.84
N ASP A 43 -4.62 -9.43 -4.94
CA ASP A 43 -3.44 -9.67 -5.76
C ASP A 43 -2.11 -9.07 -5.29
N SER A 44 -1.78 -9.25 -4.02
CA SER A 44 -0.43 -9.76 -3.73
C SER A 44 -0.55 -11.22 -3.35
N VAL A 45 -0.92 -12.03 -4.34
CA VAL A 45 -0.42 -13.40 -4.35
C VAL A 45 1.09 -13.22 -4.32
N ASP A 46 1.72 -13.43 -3.17
CA ASP A 46 3.08 -13.95 -3.13
C ASP A 46 3.01 -15.23 -3.95
N ILE A 47 3.10 -15.08 -5.27
CA ILE A 47 3.30 -16.19 -6.16
C ILE A 47 4.74 -16.55 -5.86
N ASN A 48 4.91 -17.35 -4.81
CA ASN A 48 6.07 -18.18 -4.64
C ASN A 48 6.00 -19.19 -5.80
N LEU A 49 6.27 -18.67 -7.00
CA LEU A 49 6.25 -19.39 -8.25
C LEU A 49 7.56 -20.18 -8.19
N LEU A 50 7.49 -21.32 -7.51
CA LEU A 50 8.53 -22.34 -7.56
C LEU A 50 8.89 -22.54 -9.03
N LYS A 51 10.18 -22.73 -9.31
CA LYS A 51 10.62 -22.86 -10.70
C LYS A 51 9.82 -24.00 -11.33
N PRO A 52 9.45 -23.91 -12.61
CA PRO A 52 8.67 -24.97 -13.27
C PRO A 52 9.24 -26.39 -13.07
N VAL A 53 10.56 -26.51 -12.84
CA VAL A 53 11.24 -27.76 -12.47
C VAL A 53 10.80 -28.30 -11.12
N GLU A 54 10.71 -27.47 -10.08
CA GLU A 54 10.31 -27.86 -8.72
C GLU A 54 8.83 -28.25 -8.66
N ILE A 55 7.99 -27.57 -9.46
CA ILE A 55 6.57 -27.92 -9.60
C ILE A 55 6.42 -29.28 -10.28
N LYS A 56 7.24 -29.57 -11.29
CA LYS A 56 7.23 -30.83 -12.03
C LYS A 56 7.71 -32.00 -11.16
N ASP A 57 8.77 -31.80 -10.37
CA ASP A 57 9.26 -32.83 -9.45
C ASP A 57 8.22 -33.16 -8.35
N PHE A 58 7.55 -32.14 -7.80
CA PHE A 58 6.46 -32.37 -6.85
C PHE A 58 5.26 -33.11 -7.47
N LEU A 59 4.91 -32.81 -8.72
CA LEU A 59 3.80 -33.49 -9.39
C LEU A 59 4.16 -34.93 -9.79
N ASP A 60 5.42 -35.19 -10.17
CA ASP A 60 5.91 -36.53 -10.49
C ASP A 60 5.85 -37.48 -9.27
N ASP A 61 6.02 -36.96 -8.05
CA ASP A 61 5.87 -37.74 -6.81
C ASP A 61 4.43 -38.22 -6.57
N TYR A 62 3.43 -37.49 -7.08
CA TYR A 62 2.00 -37.79 -6.88
C TYR A 62 1.30 -38.37 -8.11
N VAL A 63 1.84 -38.19 -9.32
CA VAL A 63 1.21 -38.61 -10.57
C VAL A 63 2.17 -39.49 -11.36
N ILE A 64 2.08 -40.80 -11.17
CA ILE A 64 2.86 -41.78 -11.91
C ILE A 64 2.11 -42.18 -13.18
N GLY A 65 2.56 -41.68 -14.34
CA GLY A 65 2.30 -42.30 -15.65
C GLY A 65 1.23 -41.67 -16.54
N GLN A 66 1.19 -40.34 -16.66
CA GLN A 66 0.36 -39.65 -17.67
C GLN A 66 1.17 -39.26 -18.92
#